data_AF-A0A3D4N8F8-F1
#
_entry.id   AF-A0A3D4N8F8-F1
#
_cell.length_a   1.000
_cell.length_b   1.000
_cell.length_c   1.000
_cell.angle_alpha   90.00
_cell.angle_beta   90.00
_cell.angle_gamma   90.00
#
_symmetry.space_group_name_H-M   'P 1'
#
loop_
_entity.id
_entity.type
_entity.pdbx_description
1 polymer ?
#
loop_
_entity_poly.entity_id
_entity_poly.type
_entity_poly.pdbx_seq_one_letter_code
_entity_poly.pdbx_strand_id
1 'polypeptide(L)'
;MRVLRYICIFLILIMLAGSASPVYAQDYRFQVPEQAVVVSVNNDGSINIDYTMTFLNDSGAHAIDIVDIGLPNYDYELRNITAEVDGIQISRITNSDIVSPGISLYLESNEIPAGGTGKVHAYITNVKTVIYPATETETEDYASLKFSPNWYDRQYCYGDTNYQFTFLLPPGIKDGESRYYIPDEWPNADNAPESMITAEDRIFYTWVEETANTYTQYTFGTSFPARYLAEGAVVQEAYVPPSSSGGNSTSFNLDSLCPLIFCLGFAGFFALIIYSATIGAKKRKMAYLPPKISVEGHGVKRGLTSVEAAVLMEQPMDKIFTMVLFGLLKKNAAEVVNKDPLDIKASSPVPPELYGYETDFLAAFAEKATAPRKKLLQAMMVNLIKSVGEKMKGFSRKETLAFYEDIMRRAWTQVETAGTPEVKAQVYEEVMDWTMLDKKYEDRTQNVFSGPMIIPAPSWWWRYDPTFVRPSFNTGTLGGATPPPLSTSGGHSVSMPTMPGSAFAASVVGSVSNFSSKVMGGLSGFTSGVTNVTNPPPPPSTYRSSGGGGSSGGRSCACACACAGCACACAGGGR
;
A
#
# COMPACT_ATOMS: atom_id res chain seq x y z
N MET A 1 29.83 -4.68 43.70
CA MET A 1 29.50 -4.81 42.26
C MET A 1 28.06 -4.42 41.89
N ARG A 2 27.02 -4.80 42.65
CA ARG A 2 25.62 -4.41 42.32
C ARG A 2 25.39 -2.90 42.46
N VAL A 3 25.90 -2.27 43.51
CA VAL A 3 25.76 -0.82 43.76
C VAL A 3 26.43 0.02 42.65
N LEU A 4 27.60 -0.40 42.18
CA LEU A 4 28.31 0.27 41.08
C LEU A 4 27.50 0.24 39.78
N ARG A 5 26.80 -0.87 39.50
CA ARG A 5 25.93 -0.99 38.31
C ARG A 5 24.74 -0.03 38.36
N TYR A 6 24.11 0.13 39.52
CA TYR A 6 23.00 1.09 39.67
C TYR A 6 23.46 2.53 39.55
N ILE A 7 24.66 2.85 40.07
CA ILE A 7 25.26 4.18 39.92
C ILE A 7 25.61 4.47 38.46
N CYS A 8 26.18 3.50 37.73
CA CYS A 8 26.45 3.67 36.30
C CYS A 8 25.16 3.84 35.48
N ILE A 9 24.10 3.07 35.76
CA ILE A 9 22.81 3.21 35.08
C ILE A 9 22.18 4.58 35.37
N PHE A 10 22.27 5.06 36.61
CA PHE A 10 21.77 6.38 37.00
C PHE A 10 22.54 7.52 36.32
N LEU A 11 23.87 7.41 36.22
CA LEU A 11 24.72 8.37 35.50
C LEU A 11 24.43 8.40 34.00
N ILE A 12 24.18 7.25 33.38
CA ILE A 12 23.77 7.15 31.98
C ILE A 12 22.41 7.85 31.77
N LEU A 13 21.45 7.63 32.67
CA LEU A 13 20.13 8.28 32.62
C LEU A 13 20.21 9.81 32.76
N ILE A 14 21.10 10.32 33.62
CA ILE A 14 21.32 11.76 33.77
C ILE A 14 21.99 12.35 32.52
N MET A 15 22.96 11.66 31.91
CA MET A 15 23.57 12.14 30.66
C MET A 15 22.60 12.14 29.48
N LEU A 16 21.70 11.15 29.38
CA LEU A 16 20.65 11.15 28.35
C LEU A 16 19.58 12.23 28.59
N ALA A 17 19.28 12.56 29.86
CA ALA A 17 18.34 13.64 30.17
C ALA A 17 18.95 15.04 29.92
N GLY A 18 20.27 15.18 30.06
CA GLY A 18 21.00 16.43 29.83
C GLY A 18 21.27 16.78 28.36
N SER A 19 21.01 15.87 27.42
CA SER A 19 21.21 16.11 25.98
C SER A 19 19.96 16.61 25.23
N ALA A 20 18.86 16.88 25.94
CA ALA A 20 17.69 17.53 25.36
C ALA A 20 17.91 19.05 25.35
N SER A 21 18.70 19.54 24.40
CA SER A 21 18.73 20.96 24.07
C SER A 21 17.41 21.34 23.39
N PRO A 22 16.73 22.44 23.80
CA PRO A 22 15.58 22.94 23.07
C PRO A 22 16.04 23.36 21.68
N VAL A 23 15.57 22.66 20.65
CA VAL A 23 15.64 23.14 19.26
C VAL A 23 14.51 24.14 19.11
N TYR A 24 14.82 25.42 19.14
CA TYR A 24 13.91 26.45 18.64
C TYR A 24 13.92 26.34 17.12
N ALA A 25 13.05 25.49 16.55
CA ALA A 25 12.70 25.63 15.16
C ALA A 25 11.90 26.93 15.04
N GLN A 26 12.53 27.99 14.55
CA GLN A 26 11.80 29.20 14.17
C GLN A 26 11.05 28.86 12.89
N ASP A 27 9.72 28.98 12.92
CA ASP A 27 8.91 28.83 11.72
C ASP A 27 9.02 30.11 10.86
N TYR A 28 8.79 29.98 9.56
CA TYR A 28 8.63 31.15 8.68
C TYR A 28 7.40 31.94 9.11
N ARG A 29 7.53 33.27 9.17
CA ARG A 29 6.40 34.14 9.43
C ARG A 29 6.69 35.52 8.90
N PHE A 30 5.90 35.97 7.93
CA PHE A 30 6.17 37.19 7.19
C PHE A 30 4.89 37.87 6.70
N GLN A 31 5.05 39.09 6.19
CA GLN A 31 4.04 39.85 5.48
C GLN A 31 4.56 40.20 4.09
N VAL A 32 3.65 40.45 3.16
CA VAL A 32 3.99 41.01 1.84
C VAL A 32 3.24 42.33 1.71
N PRO A 33 3.77 43.44 2.26
CA PRO A 33 3.08 44.73 2.25
C PRO A 33 2.82 45.31 0.85
N GLU A 34 3.64 44.97 -0.15
CA GLU A 34 3.46 45.41 -1.53
C GLU A 34 3.64 44.25 -2.50
N GLN A 35 2.69 44.10 -3.43
CA GLN A 35 2.80 43.14 -4.53
C GLN A 35 2.31 43.75 -5.83
N ALA A 36 3.11 43.65 -6.88
CA ALA A 36 2.71 43.98 -8.25
C ALA A 36 2.93 42.78 -9.15
N VAL A 37 1.92 42.45 -9.97
CA VAL A 37 1.97 41.34 -10.91
C VAL A 37 1.51 41.81 -12.28
N VAL A 38 2.37 41.66 -13.29
CA VAL A 38 2.02 41.99 -14.68
C VAL A 38 2.06 40.73 -15.52
N VAL A 39 0.94 40.38 -16.14
CA VAL A 39 0.82 39.27 -17.07
C VAL A 39 0.71 39.80 -18.49
N SER A 40 1.77 39.65 -19.25
CA SER A 40 1.84 40.06 -20.66
C SER A 40 1.51 38.89 -21.58
N VAL A 41 0.51 39.05 -22.45
CA VAL A 41 0.16 38.04 -23.46
C VAL A 41 0.95 38.28 -24.74
N ASN A 42 1.65 37.25 -25.22
CA ASN A 42 2.42 37.26 -26.45
C ASN A 42 1.58 36.77 -27.64
N ASN A 43 1.96 37.16 -28.86
CA ASN A 43 1.27 36.75 -30.08
C ASN A 43 1.29 35.23 -30.30
N ASP A 44 2.29 34.50 -29.80
CA ASP A 44 2.39 33.05 -29.93
C ASP A 44 1.51 32.26 -28.94
N GLY A 45 0.70 32.96 -28.11
CA GLY A 45 -0.15 32.35 -27.09
C GLY A 45 0.55 32.03 -25.78
N SER A 46 1.85 32.36 -25.64
CA SER A 46 2.53 32.33 -24.36
C SER A 46 2.28 33.59 -23.54
N ILE A 47 2.54 33.52 -22.23
CA ILE A 47 2.53 34.69 -21.35
C ILE A 47 3.91 34.91 -20.71
N ASN A 48 4.22 36.17 -20.44
CA ASN A 48 5.29 36.57 -19.54
C ASN A 48 4.67 37.08 -18.25
N ILE A 49 5.23 36.70 -17.11
CA ILE A 49 4.76 37.06 -15.78
C ILE A 49 5.88 37.81 -15.08
N ASP A 50 5.60 39.05 -14.68
CA ASP A 50 6.50 39.90 -13.91
C ASP A 50 5.95 40.05 -12.49
N TYR A 51 6.64 39.49 -11.51
CA TYR A 51 6.33 39.63 -10.09
C TYR A 51 7.29 40.62 -9.44
N THR A 52 6.73 41.55 -8.68
CA THR A 52 7.46 42.37 -7.71
C THR A 52 6.81 42.21 -6.35
N MET A 53 7.55 41.73 -5.36
CA MET A 53 7.04 41.45 -4.01
C MET A 53 7.98 42.05 -2.98
N THR A 54 7.46 42.93 -2.12
CA THR A 54 8.20 43.44 -0.96
C THR A 54 7.82 42.60 0.25
N PHE A 55 8.77 41.86 0.80
CA PHE A 55 8.58 41.03 1.99
C PHE A 55 9.00 41.79 3.25
N LEU A 56 8.26 41.58 4.34
CA LEU A 56 8.61 41.99 5.69
C LEU A 56 8.62 40.76 6.60
N ASN A 57 9.80 40.36 7.05
CA ASN A 57 9.96 39.16 7.88
C ASN A 57 9.78 39.50 9.37
N ASP A 58 9.15 38.62 10.15
CA ASP A 58 8.92 38.87 11.57
C ASP A 58 10.24 38.80 12.36
N SER A 59 10.36 39.61 13.43
CA SER A 59 11.60 39.75 14.23
C SER A 59 12.07 38.50 14.99
N GLY A 60 11.30 37.41 14.94
CA GLY A 60 11.62 36.12 15.55
C GLY A 60 11.38 34.91 14.64
N ALA A 61 11.10 35.15 13.36
CA ALA A 61 10.91 34.12 12.36
C ALA A 61 12.23 33.66 11.75
N HIS A 62 12.20 32.53 11.04
CA HIS A 62 13.33 32.09 10.22
C HIS A 62 13.64 33.14 9.14
N ALA A 63 14.91 33.29 8.78
CA ALA A 63 15.28 34.11 7.63
C ALA A 63 14.61 33.57 6.36
N ILE A 64 14.12 34.46 5.49
CA ILE A 64 13.55 34.04 4.20
C ILE A 64 14.74 33.76 3.27
N ASP A 65 15.06 32.49 3.12
CA ASP A 65 16.17 31.96 2.33
C ASP A 65 15.72 31.45 0.95
N ILE A 66 14.43 31.14 0.81
CA ILE A 66 13.82 30.67 -0.43
C ILE A 66 12.46 31.35 -0.61
N VAL A 67 12.14 31.76 -1.85
CA VAL A 67 10.80 32.23 -2.22
C VAL A 67 10.22 31.30 -3.27
N ASP A 68 9.12 30.64 -2.92
CA ASP A 68 8.37 29.78 -3.83
C ASP A 68 7.28 30.59 -4.58
N ILE A 69 7.20 30.38 -5.90
CA ILE A 69 6.22 31.02 -6.78
C ILE A 69 5.50 29.94 -7.59
N GLY A 70 4.19 29.83 -7.43
CA GLY A 70 3.34 28.97 -8.24
C GLY A 70 3.27 29.43 -9.70
N LEU A 71 3.12 28.47 -10.61
CA LEU A 71 2.96 28.69 -12.05
C LEU A 71 1.73 27.95 -12.58
N PRO A 72 1.08 28.46 -13.64
CA PRO A 72 -0.24 27.97 -14.07
C PRO A 72 -0.25 26.53 -14.61
N ASN A 73 0.90 26.03 -15.10
CA ASN A 73 1.11 24.67 -15.62
C ASN A 73 2.63 24.38 -15.64
N TYR A 74 3.05 23.24 -16.21
CA TYR A 74 4.46 22.86 -16.33
C TYR A 74 5.13 23.27 -17.66
N ASP A 75 4.41 23.95 -18.56
CA ASP A 75 4.92 24.35 -19.87
C ASP A 75 5.69 25.68 -19.80
N TYR A 76 6.72 25.69 -18.96
CA TYR A 76 7.70 26.76 -18.77
C TYR A 76 9.12 26.18 -18.73
N GLU A 77 10.12 27.04 -18.91
CA GLU A 77 11.52 26.63 -18.85
C GLU A 77 12.28 27.47 -17.82
N LEU A 78 12.98 26.83 -16.88
CA LEU A 78 13.75 27.53 -15.83
C LEU A 78 14.80 28.51 -16.40
N ARG A 79 15.38 28.21 -17.57
CA ARG A 79 16.36 29.08 -18.24
C ARG A 79 15.78 30.42 -18.73
N ASN A 80 14.45 30.51 -18.83
CA ASN A 80 13.73 31.70 -19.29
C ASN A 80 13.27 32.56 -18.11
N ILE A 81 13.79 32.29 -16.91
CA ILE A 81 13.43 32.97 -15.67
C ILE A 81 14.63 33.75 -15.15
N THR A 82 14.41 35.01 -14.83
CA THR A 82 15.38 35.86 -14.15
C THR A 82 14.76 36.38 -12.86
N ALA A 83 15.54 36.43 -11.78
CA ALA A 83 15.06 36.98 -10.52
C ALA A 83 16.17 37.76 -9.83
N GLU A 84 15.79 38.68 -8.96
CA GLU A 84 16.67 39.46 -8.10
C GLU A 84 16.03 39.70 -6.74
N VAL A 85 16.87 39.93 -5.73
CA VAL A 85 16.48 40.42 -4.41
C VAL A 85 17.26 41.69 -4.13
N ASP A 86 16.55 42.79 -3.87
CA ASP A 86 17.12 44.12 -3.66
C ASP A 86 18.13 44.56 -4.75
N GLY A 87 17.84 44.22 -6.01
CA GLY A 87 18.69 44.51 -7.17
C GLY A 87 19.89 43.57 -7.34
N ILE A 88 20.03 42.54 -6.51
CA ILE A 88 21.06 41.50 -6.61
C ILE A 88 20.47 40.28 -7.28
N GLN A 89 21.06 39.86 -8.40
CA GLN A 89 20.58 38.72 -9.17
C GLN A 89 20.61 37.41 -8.36
N ILE A 90 19.51 36.67 -8.41
CA ILE A 90 19.38 35.32 -7.86
C ILE A 90 19.91 34.32 -8.90
N SER A 91 20.93 33.55 -8.52
CA SER A 91 21.63 32.64 -9.42
C SER A 91 21.00 31.25 -9.50
N ARG A 92 20.36 30.82 -8.40
CA ARG A 92 19.84 29.47 -8.22
C ARG A 92 18.31 29.46 -8.24
N ILE A 93 17.77 29.09 -9.39
CA ILE A 93 16.34 28.92 -9.63
C ILE A 93 16.08 27.46 -9.97
N THR A 94 15.19 26.81 -9.23
CA THR A 94 14.83 25.40 -9.46
C THR A 94 13.32 25.23 -9.54
N ASN A 95 12.88 24.03 -9.93
CA ASN A 95 11.49 23.66 -9.67
C ASN A 95 11.25 23.63 -8.16
N SER A 96 10.06 24.00 -7.74
CA SER A 96 9.69 23.98 -6.32
C SER A 96 9.34 22.59 -5.85
N ASP A 97 9.86 22.22 -4.68
CA ASP A 97 9.50 20.99 -3.96
C ASP A 97 8.24 21.19 -3.09
N ILE A 98 7.79 22.44 -2.96
CA ILE A 98 6.65 22.86 -2.12
C ILE A 98 5.43 23.14 -3.00
N VAL A 99 5.64 23.82 -4.12
CA VAL A 99 4.57 24.28 -5.03
C VAL A 99 4.66 23.56 -6.36
N SER A 100 3.53 23.03 -6.79
CA SER A 100 3.46 22.15 -7.95
C SER A 100 2.19 22.46 -8.75
N PRO A 101 2.28 23.11 -9.94
CA PRO A 101 3.49 23.60 -10.64
C PRO A 101 4.07 24.88 -10.01
N GLY A 102 5.39 25.04 -10.01
CA GLY A 102 6.05 26.22 -9.43
C GLY A 102 7.57 26.19 -9.44
N ILE A 103 8.18 27.30 -9.04
CA ILE A 103 9.62 27.52 -8.96
C ILE A 103 10.05 27.95 -7.56
N SER A 104 11.29 27.63 -7.19
CA SER A 104 11.94 28.12 -5.97
C SER A 104 13.08 29.06 -6.35
N LEU A 105 13.07 30.25 -5.77
CA LEU A 105 14.14 31.25 -5.87
C LEU A 105 15.00 31.17 -4.61
N TYR A 106 16.24 30.68 -4.72
CA TYR A 106 17.15 30.60 -3.57
C TYR A 106 17.89 31.93 -3.40
N LEU A 107 17.67 32.62 -2.28
CA LEU A 107 18.26 33.94 -2.00
C LEU A 107 19.76 33.84 -1.61
N GLU A 108 20.21 32.65 -1.23
CA GLU A 108 21.60 32.32 -0.89
C GLU A 108 22.17 33.27 0.18
N SER A 109 23.17 34.09 -0.13
CA SER A 109 23.74 35.03 0.86
C SER A 109 22.89 36.29 1.10
N ASN A 110 21.79 36.45 0.35
CA ASN A 110 20.91 37.63 0.37
C ASN A 110 19.55 37.30 0.99
N GLU A 111 19.52 36.36 1.94
CA GLU A 111 18.30 36.02 2.69
C GLU A 111 17.73 37.25 3.39
N ILE A 112 16.41 37.31 3.54
CA ILE A 112 15.74 38.40 4.26
C ILE A 112 15.76 38.04 5.75
N PRO A 113 16.58 38.72 6.57
CA PRO A 113 16.78 38.32 7.96
C PRO A 113 15.51 38.53 8.79
N ALA A 114 15.43 37.89 9.96
CA ALA A 114 14.34 38.12 10.90
C ALA A 114 14.20 39.61 11.25
N GLY A 115 12.99 40.16 11.10
CA GLY A 115 12.72 41.59 11.29
C GLY A 115 13.17 42.48 10.12
N GLY A 116 13.72 41.89 9.06
CA GLY A 116 14.19 42.58 7.86
C GLY A 116 13.12 42.74 6.79
N THR A 117 13.46 43.52 5.77
CA THR A 117 12.65 43.72 4.57
C THR A 117 13.51 43.41 3.37
N GLY A 118 12.92 42.83 2.32
CA GLY A 118 13.60 42.60 1.05
C GLY A 118 12.61 42.60 -0.09
N LYS A 119 13.02 43.15 -1.23
CA LYS A 119 12.21 43.24 -2.44
C LYS A 119 12.67 42.20 -3.44
N VAL A 120 11.80 41.22 -3.72
CA VAL A 120 12.05 40.17 -4.70
C VAL A 120 11.35 40.53 -6.01
N HIS A 121 12.10 40.51 -7.10
CA HIS A 121 11.59 40.63 -8.46
C HIS A 121 11.83 39.31 -9.19
N ALA A 122 10.82 38.81 -9.90
CA ALA A 122 10.91 37.60 -10.69
C ALA A 122 10.21 37.78 -12.03
N TYR A 123 10.94 37.58 -13.12
CA TYR A 123 10.45 37.68 -14.48
C TYR A 123 10.49 36.30 -15.15
N ILE A 124 9.31 35.73 -15.36
CA ILE A 124 9.09 34.41 -15.96
C ILE A 124 8.61 34.62 -17.39
N THR A 125 9.33 34.12 -18.39
CA THR A 125 8.96 34.31 -19.81
C THR A 125 8.56 33.01 -20.51
N ASN A 126 7.75 33.16 -21.56
CA ASN A 126 7.31 32.07 -22.44
C ASN A 126 6.56 30.92 -21.74
N VAL A 127 5.67 31.24 -20.80
CA VAL A 127 4.77 30.22 -20.20
C VAL A 127 3.66 29.91 -21.20
N LYS A 128 3.59 28.65 -21.65
CA LYS A 128 2.68 28.22 -22.72
C LYS A 128 1.43 27.55 -22.15
N THR A 129 0.49 27.23 -23.03
CA THR A 129 -0.71 26.44 -22.69
C THR A 129 -1.60 27.10 -21.63
N VAL A 130 -1.82 28.42 -21.78
CA VAL A 130 -2.60 29.23 -20.83
C VAL A 130 -3.78 29.97 -21.48
N ILE A 131 -3.81 30.03 -22.81
CA ILE A 131 -4.87 30.70 -23.58
C ILE A 131 -5.86 29.65 -24.09
N TYR A 132 -7.14 29.84 -23.77
CA TYR A 132 -8.22 28.91 -24.12
C TYR A 132 -9.30 29.61 -24.94
N PRO A 133 -10.18 28.88 -25.66
CA PRO A 133 -11.35 29.47 -26.30
C PRO A 133 -12.25 30.16 -25.26
N ALA A 134 -12.71 31.36 -25.57
CA ALA A 134 -13.73 32.02 -24.76
C ALA A 134 -15.06 31.26 -24.87
N THR A 135 -15.82 31.20 -23.78
CA THR A 135 -17.14 30.55 -23.74
C THR A 135 -18.27 31.47 -24.19
N GLU A 136 -18.00 32.76 -24.34
CA GLU A 136 -18.97 33.77 -24.74
C GLU A 136 -19.24 33.69 -26.25
N THR A 137 -20.51 33.86 -26.64
CA THR A 137 -20.88 33.86 -28.07
C THR A 137 -20.68 35.26 -28.64
N GLU A 138 -19.60 35.44 -29.38
CA GLU A 138 -19.26 36.68 -30.07
C GLU A 138 -19.44 36.56 -31.59
N THR A 139 -19.28 37.67 -32.30
CA THR A 139 -19.37 37.69 -33.78
C THR A 139 -18.21 36.99 -34.48
N GLU A 140 -17.15 36.66 -33.75
CA GLU A 140 -15.94 35.96 -34.20
C GLU A 140 -15.37 35.13 -33.04
N ASP A 141 -14.33 34.32 -33.32
CA ASP A 141 -13.68 33.50 -32.29
C ASP A 141 -12.86 34.37 -31.32
N TYR A 142 -13.13 34.22 -30.02
CA TYR A 142 -12.40 34.90 -28.94
C TYR A 142 -11.50 33.91 -28.19
N ALA A 143 -10.33 34.40 -27.80
CA ALA A 143 -9.44 33.77 -26.85
C ALA A 143 -9.70 34.33 -25.44
N SER A 144 -9.44 33.51 -24.43
CA SER A 144 -9.66 33.81 -23.01
C SER A 144 -8.45 33.36 -22.19
N LEU A 145 -8.10 34.17 -21.21
CA LEU A 145 -7.08 33.90 -20.22
C LEU A 145 -7.69 34.10 -18.84
N LYS A 146 -7.59 33.08 -17.99
CA LYS A 146 -7.80 33.20 -16.55
C LYS A 146 -6.48 32.94 -15.84
N PHE A 147 -6.12 33.80 -14.91
CA PHE A 147 -4.86 33.73 -14.20
C PHE A 147 -5.06 34.02 -12.72
N SER A 148 -4.47 33.17 -11.89
CA SER A 148 -4.34 33.39 -10.47
C SER A 148 -2.88 33.67 -10.16
N PRO A 149 -2.53 34.83 -9.59
CA PRO A 149 -1.20 35.06 -9.06
C PRO A 149 -0.85 34.09 -7.92
N ASN A 150 0.43 34.04 -7.55
CA ASN A 150 0.90 33.29 -6.39
C ASN A 150 0.24 33.77 -5.08
N TRP A 151 -0.12 32.81 -4.22
CA TRP A 151 -0.54 33.05 -2.84
C TRP A 151 0.24 32.16 -1.88
N TYR A 152 0.35 32.58 -0.62
CA TYR A 152 1.05 31.89 0.45
C TYR A 152 0.07 31.26 1.45
N ASP A 153 0.50 30.22 2.15
CA ASP A 153 -0.31 29.65 3.23
C ASP A 153 -0.45 30.65 4.40
N ARG A 154 -1.68 30.84 4.87
CA ARG A 154 -2.04 31.75 5.97
C ARG A 154 -1.31 31.42 7.28
N GLN A 155 -0.76 30.21 7.43
CA GLN A 155 0.06 29.87 8.59
C GLN A 155 1.41 30.62 8.62
N TYR A 156 1.96 30.99 7.45
CA TYR A 156 3.24 31.71 7.32
C TYR A 156 3.01 33.19 6.98
N CYS A 157 2.10 33.50 6.06
CA CYS A 157 1.86 34.86 5.60
C CYS A 157 0.60 35.49 6.21
N TYR A 158 0.68 36.77 6.58
CA TYR A 158 -0.44 37.54 7.12
C TYR A 158 -0.30 39.04 6.78
N GLY A 159 -1.32 39.83 7.16
CA GLY A 159 -1.34 41.26 6.93
C GLY A 159 -2.03 41.66 5.62
N ASP A 160 -2.22 42.96 5.46
CA ASP A 160 -2.78 43.56 4.26
C ASP A 160 -1.66 43.87 3.26
N THR A 161 -2.00 43.84 1.99
CA THR A 161 -1.08 44.05 0.86
C THR A 161 -1.64 45.13 -0.04
N ASN A 162 -0.82 46.14 -0.33
CA ASN A 162 -1.04 47.02 -1.46
C ASN A 162 -0.76 46.22 -2.74
N TYR A 163 -1.84 45.73 -3.36
CA TYR A 163 -1.79 44.75 -4.42
C TYR A 163 -2.22 45.39 -5.75
N GLN A 164 -1.30 45.42 -6.71
CA GLN A 164 -1.58 45.71 -8.11
C GLN A 164 -1.52 44.43 -8.97
N PHE A 165 -2.57 44.15 -9.72
CA PHE A 165 -2.58 43.11 -10.76
C PHE A 165 -2.89 43.74 -12.13
N THR A 166 -2.10 43.40 -13.14
CA THR A 166 -2.25 43.96 -14.49
C THR A 166 -2.22 42.86 -15.56
N PHE A 167 -3.23 42.80 -16.42
CA PHE A 167 -3.09 42.16 -17.73
C PHE A 167 -2.60 43.17 -18.76
N LEU A 168 -1.65 42.75 -19.59
CA LEU A 168 -1.18 43.50 -20.75
C LEU A 168 -1.41 42.66 -22.02
N LEU A 169 -2.39 43.05 -22.81
CA LEU A 169 -2.89 42.28 -23.95
C LEU A 169 -1.97 42.35 -25.17
N PRO A 170 -2.16 41.49 -26.19
CA PRO A 170 -1.40 41.58 -27.44
C PRO A 170 -1.56 42.95 -28.12
N PRO A 171 -0.57 43.41 -28.90
CA PRO A 171 -0.63 44.69 -29.60
C PRO A 171 -1.70 44.72 -30.71
N GLY A 172 -2.25 45.91 -30.97
CA GLY A 172 -3.17 46.16 -32.09
C GLY A 172 -4.66 45.86 -31.83
N ILE A 173 -5.01 45.47 -30.59
CA ILE A 173 -6.41 45.30 -30.17
C ILE A 173 -7.07 46.67 -30.10
N LYS A 174 -8.23 46.81 -30.74
CA LYS A 174 -8.96 48.08 -30.72
C LYS A 174 -9.78 48.21 -29.44
N ASP A 175 -10.05 49.46 -29.08
CA ASP A 175 -10.95 49.75 -27.98
C ASP A 175 -12.33 49.11 -28.19
N GLY A 176 -12.87 48.51 -27.13
CA GLY A 176 -14.13 47.77 -27.14
C GLY A 176 -14.09 46.33 -27.67
N GLU A 177 -12.96 45.85 -28.20
CA GLU A 177 -12.84 44.46 -28.68
C GLU A 177 -12.38 43.48 -27.60
N SER A 178 -11.72 43.95 -26.54
CA SER A 178 -11.36 43.09 -25.41
C SER A 178 -12.34 43.26 -24.25
N ARG A 179 -12.44 42.22 -23.43
CA ARG A 179 -13.25 42.22 -22.21
C ARG A 179 -12.38 41.81 -21.03
N TYR A 180 -12.78 42.24 -19.84
CA TYR A 180 -12.29 41.71 -18.57
C TYR A 180 -13.42 40.98 -17.86
N TYR A 181 -13.05 40.05 -16.99
CA TYR A 181 -14.00 39.36 -16.11
C TYR A 181 -13.91 39.94 -14.70
N ILE A 182 -15.04 39.90 -13.98
CA ILE A 182 -15.09 40.24 -12.56
C ILE A 182 -14.16 39.26 -11.82
N PRO A 183 -13.15 39.73 -11.06
CA PRO A 183 -12.24 38.83 -10.37
C PRO A 183 -12.92 38.07 -9.23
N ASP A 184 -12.50 36.83 -9.01
CA ASP A 184 -12.99 36.01 -7.91
C ASP A 184 -12.22 36.34 -6.61
N GLU A 185 -12.95 36.43 -5.49
CA GLU A 185 -12.46 36.72 -4.12
C GLU A 185 -11.76 38.08 -3.91
N TRP A 186 -11.55 38.86 -4.97
CA TRP A 186 -10.92 40.17 -4.90
C TRP A 186 -11.76 41.18 -4.11
N PRO A 187 -11.16 41.99 -3.20
CA PRO A 187 -11.91 43.04 -2.52
C PRO A 187 -12.41 44.08 -3.53
N ASN A 188 -13.64 44.55 -3.36
CA ASN A 188 -14.26 45.49 -4.29
C ASN A 188 -14.28 45.01 -5.76
N ALA A 189 -14.43 43.70 -6.00
CA ALA A 189 -14.42 43.08 -7.34
C ALA A 189 -15.42 43.69 -8.35
N ASP A 190 -16.49 44.35 -7.88
CA ASP A 190 -17.47 45.02 -8.73
C ASP A 190 -16.91 46.29 -9.42
N ASN A 191 -15.76 46.81 -8.97
CA ASN A 191 -15.11 47.95 -9.59
C ASN A 191 -14.45 47.55 -10.90
N ALA A 192 -14.69 48.34 -11.96
CA ALA A 192 -13.99 48.17 -13.22
C ALA A 192 -12.48 48.38 -13.03
N PRO A 193 -11.63 47.58 -13.68
CA PRO A 193 -10.19 47.85 -13.71
C PRO A 193 -9.91 49.17 -14.41
N GLU A 194 -8.78 49.78 -14.05
CA GLU A 194 -8.20 50.85 -14.86
C GLU A 194 -7.74 50.27 -16.20
N SER A 195 -8.05 50.98 -17.30
CA SER A 195 -7.64 50.57 -18.64
C SER A 195 -7.21 51.74 -19.51
N MET A 196 -6.20 51.51 -20.33
CA MET A 196 -5.72 52.45 -21.34
C MET A 196 -4.95 51.70 -22.42
N ILE A 197 -4.85 52.29 -23.61
CA ILE A 197 -3.93 51.87 -24.65
C ILE A 197 -2.56 52.50 -24.37
N THR A 198 -1.52 51.67 -24.20
CA THR A 198 -0.14 52.12 -23.96
C THR A 198 0.46 52.77 -25.21
N ALA A 199 1.61 53.42 -25.04
CA ALA A 199 2.38 53.96 -26.16
C ALA A 199 2.83 52.88 -27.17
N GLU A 200 2.90 51.61 -26.76
CA GLU A 200 3.20 50.48 -27.64
C GLU A 200 1.94 49.85 -28.30
N ASP A 201 0.80 50.54 -28.28
CA ASP A 201 -0.46 50.06 -28.89
C ASP A 201 -0.98 48.76 -28.25
N ARG A 202 -0.82 48.62 -26.93
CA ARG A 202 -1.31 47.49 -26.12
C ARG A 202 -2.36 47.96 -25.12
N ILE A 203 -3.43 47.23 -24.93
CA ILE A 203 -4.42 47.51 -23.88
C ILE A 203 -3.96 46.86 -22.57
N PHE A 204 -4.08 47.57 -21.45
CA PHE A 204 -3.97 46.97 -20.12
C PHE A 204 -5.28 46.99 -19.34
N TYR A 205 -5.43 46.04 -18.42
CA TYR A 205 -6.44 46.04 -17.37
C TYR A 205 -5.74 45.91 -16.02
N THR A 206 -5.86 46.93 -15.16
CA THR A 206 -5.20 46.99 -13.85
C THR A 206 -6.22 47.08 -12.73
N TRP A 207 -6.08 46.17 -11.76
CA TRP A 207 -6.78 46.19 -10.48
C TRP A 207 -5.79 46.61 -9.40
N VAL A 208 -6.19 47.55 -8.55
CA VAL A 208 -5.41 48.01 -7.40
C VAL A 208 -6.29 47.95 -6.16
N GLU A 209 -5.76 47.39 -5.09
CA GLU A 209 -6.43 47.34 -3.80
C GLU A 209 -5.42 47.46 -2.66
N GLU A 210 -5.69 48.33 -1.70
CA GLU A 210 -4.80 48.58 -0.56
C GLU A 210 -5.04 47.59 0.58
N THR A 211 -6.19 46.93 0.59
CA THR A 211 -6.66 46.00 1.64
C THR A 211 -6.74 44.54 1.17
N ALA A 212 -6.09 44.22 0.05
CA ALA A 212 -5.92 42.85 -0.41
C ALA A 212 -4.93 42.11 0.49
N ASN A 213 -4.63 40.85 0.17
CA ASN A 213 -3.62 40.08 0.87
C ASN A 213 -2.96 39.08 -0.08
N THR A 214 -1.91 38.41 0.38
CA THR A 214 -1.18 37.40 -0.41
C THR A 214 -1.44 35.97 0.04
N TYR A 215 -2.44 35.72 0.88
CA TYR A 215 -2.80 34.36 1.35
C TYR A 215 -4.16 33.86 0.83
N THR A 216 -4.88 34.68 0.08
CA THR A 216 -6.13 34.36 -0.60
C THR A 216 -5.85 34.15 -2.09
N GLN A 217 -6.52 33.17 -2.68
CA GLN A 217 -6.40 32.88 -4.11
C GLN A 217 -7.33 33.80 -4.92
N TYR A 218 -6.78 34.84 -5.54
CA TYR A 218 -7.52 35.71 -6.45
C TYR A 218 -7.42 35.21 -7.89
N THR A 219 -8.55 35.15 -8.60
CA THR A 219 -8.56 34.78 -10.02
C THR A 219 -9.03 35.95 -10.87
N PHE A 220 -8.20 36.35 -11.82
CA PHE A 220 -8.51 37.39 -12.79
C PHE A 220 -8.73 36.76 -14.17
N GLY A 221 -9.45 37.44 -15.04
CA GLY A 221 -9.51 36.99 -16.43
C GLY A 221 -9.83 38.08 -17.43
N THR A 222 -9.52 37.77 -18.69
CA THR A 222 -9.71 38.64 -19.84
C THR A 222 -10.01 37.81 -21.08
N SER A 223 -10.71 38.39 -22.05
CA SER A 223 -10.92 37.82 -23.38
C SER A 223 -10.70 38.86 -24.47
N PHE A 224 -10.30 38.39 -25.66
CA PHE A 224 -10.03 39.22 -26.83
C PHE A 224 -10.10 38.38 -28.12
N PRO A 225 -10.24 38.98 -29.31
CA PRO A 225 -10.35 38.24 -30.56
C PRO A 225 -9.13 37.35 -30.83
N ALA A 226 -9.35 36.08 -31.19
CA ALA A 226 -8.29 35.11 -31.41
C ALA A 226 -7.38 35.47 -32.60
N ARG A 227 -7.83 36.32 -33.53
CA ARG A 227 -7.04 36.82 -34.67
C ARG A 227 -5.77 37.58 -34.29
N TYR A 228 -5.68 38.05 -33.05
CA TYR A 228 -4.48 38.72 -32.51
C TYR A 228 -3.41 37.74 -32.03
N LEU A 229 -3.67 36.44 -32.14
CA LEU A 229 -2.74 35.36 -31.83
C LEU A 229 -2.36 34.60 -33.10
N ALA A 230 -1.20 33.94 -33.07
CA ALA A 230 -0.74 33.05 -34.10
C ALA A 230 -1.63 31.80 -34.21
N GLU A 231 -1.63 31.17 -35.39
CA GLU A 231 -2.33 29.91 -35.60
C GLU A 231 -1.83 28.84 -34.62
N GLY A 232 -2.76 28.16 -33.92
CA GLY A 232 -2.44 27.14 -32.91
C GLY A 232 -2.09 27.68 -31.52
N ALA A 233 -2.12 29.00 -31.30
CA ALA A 233 -1.88 29.61 -29.99
C ALA A 233 -2.99 29.36 -28.95
N VAL A 234 -4.21 29.09 -29.42
CA VAL A 234 -5.38 28.82 -28.56
C VAL A 234 -5.47 27.31 -28.30
N VAL A 235 -5.38 26.94 -27.02
CA VAL A 235 -5.40 25.55 -26.57
C VAL A 235 -6.83 25.02 -26.56
N GLN A 236 -7.12 24.04 -27.41
CA GLN A 236 -8.47 23.49 -27.57
C GLN A 236 -8.83 22.43 -26.50
N GLU A 237 -7.84 21.84 -25.83
CA GLU A 237 -8.03 20.80 -24.82
C GLU A 237 -7.59 21.28 -23.44
N ALA A 238 -8.29 20.84 -22.38
CA ALA A 238 -7.91 21.16 -21.01
C ALA A 238 -6.52 20.60 -20.69
N TYR A 239 -5.66 21.40 -20.06
CA TYR A 239 -4.35 20.94 -19.61
C TYR A 239 -4.49 19.77 -18.62
N VAL A 240 -3.82 18.65 -18.90
CA VAL A 240 -3.75 17.50 -18.00
C VAL A 240 -2.34 17.47 -17.40
N PRO A 241 -2.17 17.65 -16.08
CA PRO A 241 -0.85 17.59 -15.47
C PRO A 241 -0.23 16.21 -15.69
N PRO A 242 1.09 16.12 -15.95
CA PRO A 242 1.76 14.82 -16.05
C PRO A 242 1.52 14.05 -14.75
N SER A 243 0.99 12.83 -14.86
CA SER A 243 0.82 11.95 -13.71
C SER A 243 2.18 11.75 -13.03
N SER A 244 2.24 12.03 -11.73
CA SER A 244 3.40 11.84 -10.86
C SER A 244 3.72 10.35 -10.67
N SER A 245 4.05 9.68 -11.76
CA SER A 245 4.40 8.26 -11.84
C SER A 245 5.39 8.08 -12.99
N GLY A 246 6.64 8.53 -12.78
CA GLY A 246 7.70 8.33 -13.76
C GLY A 246 8.94 9.18 -13.49
N GLY A 247 9.76 8.78 -12.53
CA GLY A 247 11.02 9.48 -12.25
C GLY A 247 11.89 8.76 -11.22
N ASN A 248 12.42 7.60 -11.59
CA ASN A 248 13.54 6.99 -10.86
C ASN A 248 14.77 7.90 -10.98
N SER A 249 15.02 8.75 -9.97
CA SER A 249 16.35 9.28 -9.69
C SER A 249 16.63 9.15 -8.20
N THR A 250 17.28 8.04 -7.84
CA THR A 250 17.84 7.83 -6.51
C THR A 250 19.15 8.60 -6.42
N SER A 251 19.08 9.88 -6.04
CA SER A 251 20.24 10.59 -5.49
C SER A 251 20.27 10.35 -3.97
N PHE A 252 21.27 9.60 -3.51
CA PHE A 252 21.49 9.35 -2.09
C PHE A 252 22.12 10.59 -1.45
N ASN A 253 21.28 11.46 -0.85
CA ASN A 253 21.73 12.54 0.02
C ASN A 253 21.88 12.02 1.46
N LEU A 254 23.10 12.09 1.99
CA LEU A 254 23.45 11.59 3.32
C LEU A 254 22.84 12.44 4.46
N ASP A 255 22.36 13.65 4.16
CA ASP A 255 21.68 14.54 5.12
C ASP A 255 20.20 14.18 5.36
N SER A 256 19.59 13.39 4.46
CA SER A 256 18.25 12.83 4.67
C SER A 256 18.26 11.61 5.61
N LEU A 257 19.42 11.12 6.04
CA LEU A 257 19.51 9.96 6.94
C LEU A 257 19.05 10.31 8.37
N CYS A 258 19.20 11.55 8.81
CA CYS A 258 18.87 11.94 10.19
C CYS A 258 17.35 12.06 10.45
N PRO A 259 16.56 12.73 9.60
CA PRO A 259 15.11 12.79 9.76
C PRO A 259 14.45 11.46 9.38
N LEU A 260 15.00 10.71 8.43
CA LEU A 260 14.42 9.42 8.00
C LEU A 260 14.66 8.32 9.04
N ILE A 261 15.78 8.33 9.77
CA ILE A 261 15.99 7.42 10.93
C ILE A 261 15.11 7.82 12.12
N PHE A 262 14.86 9.12 12.34
CA PHE A 262 13.98 9.58 13.43
C PHE A 262 12.50 9.37 13.11
N CYS A 263 12.08 9.59 11.85
CA CYS A 263 10.73 9.32 11.36
C CYS A 263 10.46 7.84 11.11
N LEU A 264 11.44 7.02 10.72
CA LEU A 264 11.32 5.56 10.75
C LEU A 264 11.39 5.02 12.18
N GLY A 265 12.07 5.73 13.10
CA GLY A 265 12.02 5.46 14.53
C GLY A 265 10.63 5.74 15.11
N PHE A 266 10.01 6.86 14.72
CA PHE A 266 8.67 7.26 15.17
C PHE A 266 7.55 6.49 14.46
N ALA A 267 7.65 6.27 13.15
CA ALA A 267 6.75 5.41 12.39
C ALA A 267 6.97 3.94 12.74
N GLY A 268 8.19 3.53 13.12
CA GLY A 268 8.49 2.22 13.70
C GLY A 268 7.92 2.09 15.12
N PHE A 269 7.92 3.16 15.91
CA PHE A 269 7.29 3.21 17.23
C PHE A 269 5.77 3.23 17.13
N PHE A 270 5.18 3.97 16.19
CA PHE A 270 3.74 3.96 15.89
C PHE A 270 3.31 2.69 15.17
N ALA A 271 4.12 2.11 14.31
CA ALA A 271 3.90 0.79 13.74
C ALA A 271 4.05 -0.27 14.81
N LEU A 272 4.92 -0.13 15.82
CA LEU A 272 4.99 -0.99 17.00
C LEU A 272 3.82 -0.75 17.95
N ILE A 273 3.27 0.46 18.06
CA ILE A 273 2.03 0.74 18.79
C ILE A 273 0.83 0.19 18.05
N ILE A 274 0.74 0.34 16.72
CA ILE A 274 -0.31 -0.24 15.88
C ILE A 274 -0.13 -1.76 15.79
N TYR A 275 1.08 -2.28 15.74
CA TYR A 275 1.41 -3.72 15.75
C TYR A 275 1.14 -4.31 17.13
N SER A 276 1.49 -3.63 18.23
CA SER A 276 1.13 -4.04 19.59
C SER A 276 -0.33 -3.78 19.93
N ALA A 277 -1.00 -2.83 19.27
CA ALA A 277 -2.44 -2.60 19.36
C ALA A 277 -3.24 -3.50 18.42
N THR A 278 -2.69 -4.01 17.32
CA THR A 278 -3.34 -4.99 16.43
C THR A 278 -3.02 -6.42 16.85
N ILE A 279 -1.85 -6.71 17.43
CA ILE A 279 -1.56 -7.95 18.17
C ILE A 279 -2.23 -7.92 19.54
N GLY A 280 -2.28 -6.76 20.20
CA GLY A 280 -3.05 -6.53 21.42
C GLY A 280 -4.54 -6.60 21.16
N ALA A 281 -5.04 -6.12 20.03
CA ALA A 281 -6.42 -6.28 19.59
C ALA A 281 -6.67 -7.66 18.97
N LYS A 282 -5.68 -8.39 18.42
CA LYS A 282 -5.85 -9.82 18.09
C LYS A 282 -5.88 -10.67 19.37
N LYS A 283 -5.11 -10.32 20.40
CA LYS A 283 -5.22 -10.90 21.75
C LYS A 283 -6.53 -10.51 22.45
N ARG A 284 -7.07 -9.30 22.23
CA ARG A 284 -8.36 -8.85 22.78
C ARG A 284 -9.58 -9.17 21.91
N LYS A 285 -9.43 -9.53 20.63
CA LYS A 285 -10.47 -10.11 19.76
C LYS A 285 -10.62 -11.62 19.96
N MET A 286 -9.73 -12.25 20.74
CA MET A 286 -9.97 -13.56 21.37
C MET A 286 -10.80 -13.44 22.67
N ALA A 287 -11.08 -12.22 23.12
CA ALA A 287 -11.84 -11.94 24.34
C ALA A 287 -13.08 -11.09 24.03
N TYR A 288 -13.90 -11.55 23.09
CA TYR A 288 -15.35 -11.30 23.09
C TYR A 288 -16.03 -12.37 22.21
N LEU A 289 -15.80 -13.64 22.55
CA LEU A 289 -16.87 -14.61 22.38
C LEU A 289 -17.87 -14.30 23.49
N PRO A 290 -19.19 -14.20 23.21
CA PRO A 290 -20.16 -14.21 24.29
C PRO A 290 -19.85 -15.42 25.18
N PRO A 291 -20.00 -15.33 26.52
CA PRO A 291 -19.74 -16.45 27.41
C PRO A 291 -20.65 -17.61 27.01
N LYS A 292 -20.15 -18.48 26.12
CA LYS A 292 -20.65 -19.83 25.98
C LYS A 292 -20.22 -20.46 27.28
N ILE A 293 -21.19 -20.73 28.14
CA ILE A 293 -21.02 -21.52 29.34
C ILE A 293 -20.50 -22.88 28.84
N SER A 294 -19.19 -23.00 28.69
CA SER A 294 -18.53 -24.27 28.43
C SER A 294 -18.62 -24.99 29.75
N VAL A 295 -19.60 -25.88 29.86
CA VAL A 295 -19.59 -26.92 30.89
C VAL A 295 -18.23 -27.59 30.76
N GLU A 296 -17.34 -27.34 31.72
CA GLU A 296 -15.98 -27.88 31.71
C GLU A 296 -16.11 -29.40 31.68
N GLY A 297 -15.86 -30.00 30.52
CA GLY A 297 -15.75 -31.44 30.40
C GLY A 297 -14.52 -31.91 31.17
N HIS A 298 -14.62 -33.04 31.86
CA HIS A 298 -13.50 -33.61 32.59
C HIS A 298 -12.70 -34.56 31.68
N GLY A 299 -11.39 -34.35 31.59
CA GLY A 299 -10.46 -35.26 30.92
C GLY A 299 -10.14 -34.96 29.46
N VAL A 300 -9.08 -35.62 28.98
CA VAL A 300 -8.51 -35.51 27.63
C VAL A 300 -9.29 -36.36 26.63
N LYS A 301 -9.74 -35.76 25.52
CA LYS A 301 -10.24 -36.53 24.37
C LYS A 301 -9.07 -37.17 23.63
N ARG A 302 -8.92 -38.49 23.77
CA ARG A 302 -7.97 -39.30 22.99
C ARG A 302 -8.66 -39.83 21.72
N GLY A 303 -7.88 -40.07 20.66
CA GLY A 303 -8.34 -40.71 19.43
C GLY A 303 -8.89 -39.78 18.34
N LEU A 304 -8.72 -38.46 18.45
CA LEU A 304 -8.77 -37.58 17.28
C LEU A 304 -7.63 -37.91 16.30
N THR A 305 -7.93 -37.84 15.01
CA THR A 305 -6.91 -37.90 13.95
C THR A 305 -6.07 -36.61 13.94
N SER A 306 -4.94 -36.60 13.23
CA SER A 306 -4.11 -35.40 13.06
C SER A 306 -4.89 -34.23 12.42
N VAL A 307 -5.75 -34.53 11.45
CA VAL A 307 -6.63 -33.58 10.76
C VAL A 307 -7.69 -33.02 11.71
N GLU A 308 -8.29 -33.87 12.55
CA GLU A 308 -9.26 -33.44 13.57
C GLU A 308 -8.60 -32.59 14.67
N ALA A 309 -7.37 -32.92 15.06
CA ALA A 309 -6.56 -32.11 15.96
C ALA A 309 -6.20 -30.75 15.33
N ALA A 310 -5.96 -30.70 14.02
CA ALA A 310 -5.73 -29.44 13.28
C ALA A 310 -6.91 -28.48 13.38
N VAL A 311 -8.14 -29.00 13.26
CA VAL A 311 -9.36 -28.22 13.42
C VAL A 311 -9.53 -27.75 14.86
N LEU A 312 -9.28 -28.62 15.85
CA LEU A 312 -9.36 -28.25 17.26
C LEU A 312 -8.35 -27.14 17.66
N MET A 313 -7.16 -27.19 17.05
CA MET A 313 -6.07 -26.22 17.18
C MET A 313 -6.23 -24.97 16.32
N GLU A 314 -7.34 -24.87 15.57
CA GLU A 314 -7.65 -23.71 14.69
C GLU A 314 -6.54 -23.44 13.66
N GLN A 315 -6.00 -24.49 13.04
CA GLN A 315 -5.00 -24.35 11.97
C GLN A 315 -5.61 -23.76 10.68
N PRO A 316 -4.80 -23.11 9.82
CA PRO A 316 -5.24 -22.64 8.52
C PRO A 316 -5.92 -23.74 7.66
N MET A 317 -6.98 -23.38 6.92
CA MET A 317 -7.77 -24.36 6.17
C MET A 317 -7.00 -25.02 5.03
N ASP A 318 -6.15 -24.27 4.32
CA ASP A 318 -5.20 -24.81 3.32
C ASP A 318 -4.36 -25.94 3.89
N LYS A 319 -3.79 -25.73 5.07
CA LYS A 319 -2.99 -26.75 5.76
C LYS A 319 -3.81 -28.00 6.09
N ILE A 320 -5.06 -27.84 6.54
CA ILE A 320 -5.96 -28.97 6.82
C ILE A 320 -6.20 -29.78 5.55
N PHE A 321 -6.49 -29.12 4.42
CA PHE A 321 -6.68 -29.82 3.15
C PHE A 321 -5.41 -30.53 2.65
N THR A 322 -4.24 -29.91 2.82
CA THR A 322 -2.98 -30.56 2.47
C THR A 322 -2.70 -31.79 3.33
N MET A 323 -3.03 -31.75 4.62
CA MET A 323 -2.93 -32.92 5.50
C MET A 323 -3.88 -34.05 5.04
N VAL A 324 -5.10 -33.72 4.60
CA VAL A 324 -6.03 -34.70 4.02
C VAL A 324 -5.48 -35.31 2.73
N LEU A 325 -4.89 -34.49 1.84
CA LEU A 325 -4.26 -34.95 0.61
C LEU A 325 -3.13 -35.93 0.90
N PHE A 326 -2.19 -35.59 1.78
CA PHE A 326 -1.08 -36.50 2.10
C PHE A 326 -1.54 -37.78 2.82
N GLY A 327 -2.55 -37.70 3.68
CA GLY A 327 -3.19 -38.88 4.27
C GLY A 327 -3.75 -39.83 3.21
N LEU A 328 -4.43 -39.30 2.19
CA LEU A 328 -4.95 -40.07 1.05
C LEU A 328 -3.84 -40.71 0.21
N LEU A 329 -2.73 -40.00 -0.02
CA LEU A 329 -1.58 -40.51 -0.77
C LEU A 329 -0.88 -41.65 -0.01
N LYS A 330 -0.66 -41.47 1.30
CA LYS A 330 -0.07 -42.48 2.20
C LYS A 330 -0.94 -43.73 2.33
N LYS A 331 -2.27 -43.57 2.33
CA LYS A 331 -3.26 -44.67 2.35
C LYS A 331 -3.48 -45.34 0.99
N ASN A 332 -2.72 -44.95 -0.03
CA ASN A 332 -2.88 -45.48 -1.39
C ASN A 332 -4.25 -45.21 -2.04
N ALA A 333 -4.99 -44.20 -1.57
CA ALA A 333 -6.37 -43.91 -1.97
C ALA A 333 -6.48 -42.86 -3.08
N ALA A 334 -5.46 -42.03 -3.26
CA ALA A 334 -5.38 -41.04 -4.34
C ALA A 334 -4.02 -41.08 -5.05
N GLU A 335 -3.99 -40.53 -6.26
CA GLU A 335 -2.79 -40.23 -7.04
C GLU A 335 -2.94 -38.85 -7.70
N VAL A 336 -1.92 -38.00 -7.63
CA VAL A 336 -1.88 -36.69 -8.27
C VAL A 336 -1.59 -36.88 -9.75
N VAL A 337 -2.54 -36.49 -10.60
CA VAL A 337 -2.39 -36.54 -12.07
C VAL A 337 -1.71 -35.28 -12.58
N ASN A 338 -2.09 -34.13 -12.03
CA ASN A 338 -1.49 -32.84 -12.36
C ASN A 338 -1.29 -32.01 -11.08
N LYS A 339 -0.15 -31.33 -10.98
CA LYS A 339 0.18 -30.41 -9.87
C LYS A 339 -0.36 -29.00 -10.11
N ASP A 340 -0.49 -28.57 -11.37
CA ASP A 340 -0.99 -27.23 -11.73
C ASP A 340 -1.85 -27.27 -13.01
N PRO A 341 -3.19 -27.11 -12.92
CA PRO A 341 -3.98 -27.06 -11.68
C PRO A 341 -4.00 -28.44 -10.98
N LEU A 342 -4.11 -28.45 -9.64
CA LEU A 342 -4.15 -29.69 -8.86
C LEU A 342 -5.33 -30.56 -9.28
N ASP A 343 -5.03 -31.76 -9.78
CA ASP A 343 -6.01 -32.78 -10.15
C ASP A 343 -5.58 -34.14 -9.61
N ILE A 344 -6.53 -34.86 -9.00
CA ILE A 344 -6.27 -36.14 -8.34
C ILE A 344 -7.19 -37.22 -8.90
N LYS A 345 -6.64 -38.43 -9.03
CA LYS A 345 -7.36 -39.64 -9.41
C LYS A 345 -7.53 -40.52 -8.18
N ALA A 346 -8.76 -40.91 -7.89
CA ALA A 346 -9.04 -41.92 -6.86
C ALA A 346 -8.52 -43.30 -7.31
N SER A 347 -7.95 -44.06 -6.37
CA SER A 347 -7.53 -45.43 -6.62
C SER A 347 -8.76 -46.36 -6.80
N SER A 348 -8.62 -47.38 -7.64
CA SER A 348 -9.65 -48.41 -7.85
C SER A 348 -9.03 -49.79 -7.63
N PRO A 349 -9.45 -50.56 -6.60
CA PRO A 349 -10.52 -50.27 -5.64
C PRO A 349 -10.12 -49.24 -4.58
N VAL A 350 -11.13 -48.56 -4.03
CA VAL A 350 -10.95 -47.62 -2.91
C VAL A 350 -10.63 -48.42 -1.64
N PRO A 351 -9.56 -48.09 -0.89
CA PRO A 351 -9.23 -48.77 0.36
C PRO A 351 -10.37 -48.66 1.40
N PRO A 352 -10.64 -49.70 2.21
CA PRO A 352 -11.80 -49.73 3.12
C PRO A 352 -11.69 -48.80 4.34
N GLU A 353 -10.52 -48.24 4.65
CA GLU A 353 -10.27 -47.44 5.87
C GLU A 353 -10.09 -45.93 5.61
N LEU A 354 -11.06 -45.33 4.91
CA LEU A 354 -11.12 -43.88 4.72
C LEU A 354 -12.02 -43.20 5.74
N TYR A 355 -11.56 -42.07 6.27
CA TYR A 355 -12.37 -41.21 7.13
C TYR A 355 -13.37 -40.40 6.30
N GLY A 356 -14.48 -39.98 6.91
CA GLY A 356 -15.55 -39.26 6.19
C GLY A 356 -15.07 -37.97 5.47
N TYR A 357 -14.11 -37.25 6.06
CA TYR A 357 -13.52 -36.08 5.40
C TYR A 357 -12.60 -36.45 4.23
N GLU A 358 -11.99 -37.64 4.22
CA GLU A 358 -11.17 -38.14 3.10
C GLU A 358 -12.06 -38.58 1.93
N THR A 359 -13.20 -39.23 2.22
CA THR A 359 -14.18 -39.59 1.19
C THR A 359 -14.84 -38.37 0.58
N ASP A 360 -15.21 -37.38 1.40
CA ASP A 360 -15.77 -36.10 0.95
C ASP A 360 -14.76 -35.32 0.09
N PHE A 361 -13.46 -35.39 0.43
CA PHE A 361 -12.39 -34.79 -0.36
C PHE A 361 -12.25 -35.46 -1.74
N LEU A 362 -12.25 -36.80 -1.81
CA LEU A 362 -12.23 -37.52 -3.08
C LEU A 362 -13.47 -37.20 -3.93
N ALA A 363 -14.65 -37.11 -3.32
CA ALA A 363 -15.88 -36.74 -4.01
C ALA A 363 -15.81 -35.30 -4.57
N ALA A 364 -15.21 -34.36 -3.85
CA ALA A 364 -15.02 -32.99 -4.32
C ALA A 364 -14.11 -32.93 -5.57
N PHE A 365 -13.05 -33.75 -5.60
CA PHE A 365 -12.13 -33.78 -6.74
C PHE A 365 -12.61 -34.63 -7.93
N ALA A 366 -13.62 -35.48 -7.74
CA ALA A 366 -14.32 -36.12 -8.87
C ALA A 366 -15.07 -35.10 -9.74
N GLU A 367 -15.44 -33.94 -9.17
CA GLU A 367 -16.07 -32.83 -9.89
C GLU A 367 -15.02 -32.01 -10.65
N LYS A 368 -15.21 -31.84 -11.97
CA LYS A 368 -14.25 -31.13 -12.83
C LYS A 368 -14.41 -29.62 -12.80
N ALA A 369 -15.61 -29.11 -12.51
CA ALA A 369 -15.87 -27.68 -12.48
C ALA A 369 -15.42 -27.05 -11.13
N THR A 370 -14.72 -25.91 -11.19
CA THR A 370 -14.10 -25.26 -10.03
C THR A 370 -15.11 -24.79 -8.98
N ALA A 371 -16.24 -24.23 -9.41
CA ALA A 371 -17.28 -23.71 -8.50
C ALA A 371 -17.98 -24.82 -7.67
N PRO A 372 -18.51 -25.90 -8.26
CA PRO A 372 -19.09 -27.00 -7.47
C PRO A 372 -18.06 -27.75 -6.63
N ARG A 373 -16.83 -27.94 -7.13
CA ARG A 373 -15.69 -28.47 -6.33
C ARG A 373 -15.46 -27.64 -5.06
N LYS A 374 -15.42 -26.30 -5.18
CA LYS A 374 -15.25 -25.39 -4.04
C LYS A 374 -16.37 -25.54 -3.01
N LYS A 375 -17.63 -25.67 -3.45
CA LYS A 375 -18.79 -25.87 -2.57
C LYS A 375 -18.72 -27.19 -1.81
N LEU A 376 -18.29 -28.27 -2.46
CA LEU A 376 -18.09 -29.58 -1.82
C LEU A 376 -16.96 -29.53 -0.78
N LEU A 377 -15.85 -28.84 -1.07
CA LEU A 377 -14.77 -28.64 -0.09
C LEU A 377 -15.22 -27.80 1.12
N GLN A 378 -16.08 -26.80 0.92
CA GLN A 378 -16.70 -26.07 2.04
C GLN A 378 -17.57 -26.98 2.89
N ALA A 379 -18.41 -27.82 2.25
CA ALA A 379 -19.27 -28.77 2.97
C ALA A 379 -18.45 -29.79 3.78
N MET A 380 -17.38 -30.33 3.20
CA MET A 380 -16.43 -31.21 3.88
C MET A 380 -15.86 -30.55 5.14
N MET A 381 -15.39 -29.30 5.04
CA MET A 381 -14.84 -28.56 6.17
C MET A 381 -15.90 -28.31 7.26
N VAL A 382 -17.13 -27.97 6.89
CA VAL A 382 -18.25 -27.82 7.82
C VAL A 382 -18.55 -29.14 8.54
N ASN A 383 -18.61 -30.26 7.81
CA ASN A 383 -18.85 -31.59 8.38
C ASN A 383 -17.74 -32.00 9.36
N LEU A 384 -16.48 -31.74 8.99
CA LEU A 384 -15.32 -32.00 9.83
C LEU A 384 -15.37 -31.19 11.14
N ILE A 385 -15.66 -29.89 11.07
CA ILE A 385 -15.80 -29.02 12.26
C ILE A 385 -16.94 -29.52 13.16
N LYS A 386 -18.08 -29.90 12.59
CA LYS A 386 -19.21 -30.46 13.36
C LYS A 386 -18.83 -31.78 14.05
N SER A 387 -18.17 -32.68 13.33
CA SER A 387 -17.72 -33.97 13.87
C SER A 387 -16.74 -33.80 15.03
N VAL A 388 -15.77 -32.88 14.89
CA VAL A 388 -14.83 -32.54 15.97
C VAL A 388 -15.58 -31.93 17.16
N GLY A 389 -16.51 -31.01 16.90
CA GLY A 389 -17.35 -30.41 17.94
C GLY A 389 -18.17 -31.46 18.73
N GLU A 390 -18.72 -32.47 18.05
CA GLU A 390 -19.42 -33.59 18.67
C GLU A 390 -18.50 -34.50 19.47
N LYS A 391 -17.33 -34.85 18.92
CA LYS A 391 -16.32 -35.67 19.60
C LYS A 391 -15.73 -35.00 20.84
N MET A 392 -15.76 -33.67 20.90
CA MET A 392 -15.28 -32.85 22.02
C MET A 392 -16.34 -32.61 23.10
N LYS A 393 -17.61 -33.01 22.88
CA LYS A 393 -18.67 -32.87 23.90
C LYS A 393 -18.28 -33.65 25.15
N GLY A 394 -18.22 -32.96 26.28
CA GLY A 394 -17.89 -33.56 27.58
C GLY A 394 -16.40 -33.70 27.89
N PHE A 395 -15.49 -33.23 27.02
CA PHE A 395 -14.04 -33.26 27.24
C PHE A 395 -13.46 -31.86 27.44
N SER A 396 -12.34 -31.76 28.17
CA SER A 396 -11.64 -30.49 28.37
C SER A 396 -10.88 -30.10 27.10
N ARG A 397 -11.23 -28.96 26.49
CA ARG A 397 -10.51 -28.42 25.33
C ARG A 397 -9.04 -28.16 25.66
N LYS A 398 -8.76 -27.55 26.81
CA LYS A 398 -7.39 -27.19 27.23
C LYS A 398 -6.51 -28.42 27.43
N GLU A 399 -7.00 -29.43 28.13
CA GLU A 399 -6.24 -30.67 28.36
C GLU A 399 -6.05 -31.46 27.06
N THR A 400 -7.07 -31.47 26.18
CA THR A 400 -6.99 -32.13 24.88
C THR A 400 -5.96 -31.46 23.96
N LEU A 401 -5.91 -30.12 23.92
CA LEU A 401 -4.89 -29.39 23.17
C LEU A 401 -3.48 -29.71 23.68
N ALA A 402 -3.26 -29.69 24.99
CA ALA A 402 -1.97 -30.02 25.59
C ALA A 402 -1.52 -31.46 25.28
N PHE A 403 -2.45 -32.42 25.26
CA PHE A 403 -2.18 -33.81 24.89
C PHE A 403 -1.69 -33.93 23.44
N TYR A 404 -2.34 -33.28 22.49
CA TYR A 404 -1.94 -33.33 21.08
C TYR A 404 -0.67 -32.52 20.79
N GLU A 405 -0.42 -31.43 21.51
CA GLU A 405 0.86 -30.72 21.47
C GLU A 405 2.03 -31.60 21.90
N ASP A 406 1.83 -32.46 22.90
CA ASP A 406 2.84 -33.40 23.34
C ASP A 406 3.09 -34.53 22.34
N ILE A 407 2.05 -35.02 21.65
CA ILE A 407 2.21 -35.97 20.53
C ILE A 407 3.07 -35.35 19.42
N MET A 408 2.80 -34.09 19.03
CA MET A 408 3.61 -33.39 18.03
C MET A 408 5.08 -33.25 18.47
N ARG A 409 5.32 -32.91 19.75
CA ARG A 409 6.66 -32.78 20.30
C ARG A 409 7.43 -34.10 20.22
N ARG A 410 6.77 -35.21 20.59
CA ARG A 410 7.36 -36.56 20.50
C ARG A 410 7.64 -36.97 19.05
N ALA A 411 6.73 -36.69 18.13
CA ALA A 411 6.92 -36.95 16.69
C ALA A 411 8.16 -36.24 16.14
N TRP A 412 8.33 -34.94 16.43
CA TRP A 412 9.53 -34.20 16.03
C TRP A 412 10.80 -34.73 16.68
N THR A 413 10.74 -35.09 17.96
CA THR A 413 11.89 -35.68 18.67
C THR A 413 12.33 -36.99 18.01
N GLN A 414 11.39 -37.85 17.58
CA GLN A 414 11.71 -39.09 16.88
C GLN A 414 12.43 -38.85 15.55
N VAL A 415 12.00 -37.83 14.79
CA VAL A 415 12.65 -37.44 13.53
C VAL A 415 14.04 -36.85 13.76
N GLU A 416 14.18 -35.94 14.72
CA GLU A 416 15.43 -35.21 14.99
C GLU A 416 16.53 -36.12 15.55
N THR A 417 16.15 -37.13 16.34
CA THR A 417 17.09 -38.09 16.97
C THR A 417 17.47 -39.28 16.10
N ALA A 418 16.81 -39.48 14.96
CA ALA A 418 17.15 -40.56 14.04
C ALA A 418 18.55 -40.32 13.44
N GLY A 419 19.43 -41.33 13.53
CA GLY A 419 20.87 -41.16 13.29
C GLY A 419 21.25 -40.94 11.82
N THR A 420 20.72 -41.74 10.89
CA THR A 420 21.08 -41.67 9.47
C THR A 420 20.00 -41.00 8.62
N PRO A 421 20.33 -40.36 7.47
CA PRO A 421 19.35 -39.74 6.57
C PRO A 421 18.22 -40.68 6.11
N GLU A 422 18.52 -41.97 5.94
CA GLU A 422 17.56 -42.98 5.52
C GLU A 422 16.55 -43.28 6.64
N VAL A 423 17.02 -43.46 7.87
CA VAL A 423 16.16 -43.68 9.03
C VAL A 423 15.36 -42.42 9.35
N LYS A 424 15.93 -41.23 9.17
CA LYS A 424 15.21 -39.95 9.29
C LYS A 424 14.03 -39.88 8.33
N ALA A 425 14.23 -40.24 7.05
CA ALA A 425 13.16 -40.22 6.06
C ALA A 425 12.04 -41.23 6.38
N GLN A 426 12.40 -42.44 6.83
CA GLN A 426 11.43 -43.46 7.26
C GLN A 426 10.61 -43.02 8.48
N VAL A 427 11.28 -42.55 9.54
CA VAL A 427 10.61 -42.06 10.75
C VAL A 427 9.74 -40.85 10.41
N TYR A 428 10.23 -39.94 9.58
CA TYR A 428 9.46 -38.79 9.11
C TYR A 428 8.18 -39.22 8.36
N GLU A 429 8.25 -40.20 7.47
CA GLU A 429 7.08 -40.74 6.77
C GLU A 429 6.04 -41.35 7.74
N GLU A 430 6.51 -42.09 8.76
CA GLU A 430 5.65 -42.69 9.77
C GLU A 430 4.89 -41.63 10.57
N VAL A 431 5.59 -40.58 11.04
CA VAL A 431 5.01 -39.55 11.91
C VAL A 431 4.54 -38.29 11.17
N MET A 432 4.59 -38.29 9.83
CA MET A 432 4.30 -37.14 8.97
C MET A 432 2.97 -36.47 9.30
N ASP A 433 1.95 -37.28 9.62
CA ASP A 433 0.61 -36.82 9.95
C ASP A 433 0.61 -35.87 11.17
N TRP A 434 1.51 -36.10 12.13
CA TRP A 434 1.64 -35.30 13.34
C TRP A 434 2.67 -34.18 13.21
N THR A 435 3.75 -34.35 12.43
CA THR A 435 4.73 -33.29 12.18
C THR A 435 4.10 -32.18 11.32
N MET A 436 3.44 -32.55 10.22
CA MET A 436 2.06 -32.16 9.89
C MET A 436 1.52 -30.87 10.51
N LEU A 437 0.98 -31.14 11.70
CA LEU A 437 0.12 -30.27 12.47
C LEU A 437 0.87 -29.06 13.05
N ASP A 438 2.18 -29.18 13.23
CA ASP A 438 3.00 -28.18 13.89
C ASP A 438 3.05 -26.85 13.12
N LYS A 439 2.96 -25.74 13.85
CA LYS A 439 3.01 -24.38 13.25
C LYS A 439 4.35 -24.09 12.58
N LYS A 440 5.44 -24.70 13.06
CA LYS A 440 6.79 -24.56 12.49
C LYS A 440 7.19 -25.73 11.60
N TYR A 441 6.19 -26.42 11.03
CA TYR A 441 6.42 -27.60 10.20
C TYR A 441 7.42 -27.35 9.07
N GLU A 442 7.24 -26.26 8.32
CA GLU A 442 8.08 -25.92 7.17
C GLU A 442 9.55 -25.72 7.58
N ASP A 443 9.79 -24.89 8.59
CA ASP A 443 11.12 -24.62 9.12
C ASP A 443 11.77 -25.90 9.67
N ARG A 444 11.03 -26.71 10.43
CA ARG A 444 11.56 -27.94 11.02
C ARG A 444 11.86 -29.01 9.97
N THR A 445 11.02 -29.15 8.94
CA THR A 445 11.29 -30.06 7.83
C THR A 445 12.53 -29.62 7.05
N GLN A 446 12.68 -28.31 6.77
CA GLN A 446 13.89 -27.80 6.12
C GLN A 446 15.14 -28.01 6.97
N ASN A 447 15.06 -27.80 8.28
CA ASN A 447 16.19 -27.99 9.19
C ASN A 447 16.61 -29.47 9.30
N VAL A 448 15.66 -30.39 9.43
CA VAL A 448 15.92 -31.83 9.51
C VAL A 448 16.59 -32.35 8.24
N PHE A 449 16.17 -31.86 7.07
CA PHE A 449 16.67 -32.29 5.76
C PHE A 449 17.66 -31.29 5.12
N SER A 450 18.30 -30.45 5.94
CA SER A 450 19.28 -29.45 5.48
C SER A 450 20.65 -30.07 5.19
N GLY A 451 21.26 -29.70 4.05
CA GLY A 451 22.59 -30.15 3.64
C GLY A 451 22.58 -31.14 2.46
N PRO A 452 23.76 -31.60 1.98
CA PRO A 452 23.90 -32.51 0.86
C PRO A 452 23.59 -33.96 1.27
N MET A 453 22.35 -34.21 1.73
CA MET A 453 21.88 -35.55 2.07
C MET A 453 20.95 -36.09 0.99
N ILE A 454 21.16 -37.36 0.63
CA ILE A 454 20.30 -38.12 -0.26
C ILE A 454 19.43 -39.00 0.62
N ILE A 455 18.12 -38.93 0.45
CA ILE A 455 17.16 -39.74 1.20
C ILE A 455 16.40 -40.68 0.26
N PRO A 456 15.96 -41.87 0.72
CA PRO A 456 15.01 -42.67 -0.04
C PRO A 456 13.71 -41.87 -0.16
N ALA A 457 13.13 -41.83 -1.36
CA ALA A 457 11.83 -41.21 -1.55
C ALA A 457 10.78 -41.98 -0.73
N PRO A 458 9.86 -41.29 -0.03
CA PRO A 458 8.78 -41.96 0.70
C PRO A 458 7.96 -42.90 -0.18
N SER A 459 7.36 -43.92 0.40
CA SER A 459 6.64 -44.96 -0.34
C SER A 459 5.49 -44.42 -1.21
N TRP A 460 4.90 -43.28 -0.80
CA TRP A 460 3.82 -42.57 -1.49
C TRP A 460 4.30 -41.50 -2.47
N TRP A 461 5.61 -41.19 -2.54
CA TRP A 461 6.14 -40.02 -3.26
C TRP A 461 5.80 -40.02 -4.75
N TRP A 462 5.88 -41.18 -5.40
CA TRP A 462 5.52 -41.35 -6.82
C TRP A 462 4.03 -41.09 -7.11
N ARG A 463 3.16 -41.12 -6.09
CA ARG A 463 1.74 -40.74 -6.21
C ARG A 463 1.53 -39.25 -6.05
N TYR A 464 2.50 -38.55 -5.45
CA TYR A 464 2.46 -37.10 -5.29
C TYR A 464 3.10 -36.38 -6.49
N ASP A 465 4.20 -36.92 -7.01
CA ASP A 465 4.93 -36.37 -8.14
C ASP A 465 4.77 -37.22 -9.40
N PRO A 466 3.94 -36.81 -10.39
CA PRO A 466 3.73 -37.58 -11.61
C PRO A 466 4.98 -37.65 -12.49
N THR A 467 5.98 -36.79 -12.26
CA THR A 467 7.26 -36.82 -12.98
C THR A 467 8.26 -37.81 -12.39
N PHE A 468 7.94 -38.39 -11.23
CA PHE A 468 8.82 -39.31 -10.52
C PHE A 468 8.55 -40.77 -10.92
N VAL A 469 9.61 -41.56 -11.07
CA VAL A 469 9.52 -42.94 -11.56
C VAL A 469 8.78 -43.81 -10.55
N ARG A 470 7.72 -44.50 -10.99
CA ARG A 470 7.02 -45.50 -10.17
C ARG A 470 7.99 -46.64 -9.81
N PRO A 471 8.09 -47.05 -8.53
CA PRO A 471 8.88 -48.22 -8.15
C PRO A 471 8.36 -49.45 -8.92
N SER A 472 9.21 -50.04 -9.77
CA SER A 472 8.87 -51.27 -10.49
C SER A 472 9.14 -52.46 -9.58
N PHE A 473 8.09 -53.16 -9.16
CA PHE A 473 8.22 -54.47 -8.53
C PHE A 473 8.40 -55.52 -9.63
N ASN A 474 9.65 -55.94 -9.87
CA ASN A 474 9.92 -57.13 -10.67
C ASN A 474 9.44 -58.37 -9.90
N THR A 475 8.15 -58.70 -9.97
CA THR A 475 7.69 -60.07 -9.74
C THR A 475 8.11 -60.89 -10.97
N GLY A 476 9.37 -61.35 -10.96
CA GLY A 476 9.90 -62.23 -11.98
C GLY A 476 9.12 -63.53 -12.03
N THR A 477 8.24 -63.65 -13.01
CA THR A 477 7.69 -64.91 -13.49
C THR A 477 8.84 -65.82 -13.90
N LEU A 478 8.87 -67.04 -13.34
CA LEU A 478 9.79 -68.13 -13.69
C LEU A 478 9.70 -68.44 -15.20
N GLY A 479 10.70 -68.01 -15.96
CA GLY A 479 10.94 -68.39 -17.36
C GLY A 479 12.43 -68.65 -17.52
N GLY A 480 12.79 -69.90 -17.82
CA GLY A 480 14.12 -70.46 -17.58
C GLY A 480 15.26 -69.91 -18.42
N ALA A 481 16.46 -69.88 -17.82
CA ALA A 481 17.68 -70.52 -18.31
C ALA A 481 18.86 -70.23 -17.35
N THR A 482 19.50 -71.32 -16.88
CA THR A 482 20.84 -71.46 -16.28
C THR A 482 21.21 -70.68 -14.99
N PRO A 483 21.67 -71.35 -13.92
CA PRO A 483 22.06 -70.71 -12.66
C PRO A 483 23.53 -70.24 -12.66
N PRO A 484 23.85 -69.02 -12.18
CA PRO A 484 25.16 -68.71 -11.61
C PRO A 484 25.22 -69.15 -10.13
N PRO A 485 26.41 -69.33 -9.55
CA PRO A 485 26.60 -70.10 -8.33
C PRO A 485 26.08 -69.38 -7.08
N LEU A 486 25.61 -70.20 -6.12
CA LEU A 486 25.16 -69.76 -4.81
C LEU A 486 26.31 -69.06 -4.06
N SER A 487 26.11 -67.77 -3.79
CA SER A 487 26.65 -67.11 -2.60
C SER A 487 25.47 -66.54 -1.80
N THR A 488 25.51 -66.85 -0.53
CA THR A 488 24.49 -66.67 0.49
C THR A 488 24.30 -65.20 0.88
N SER A 489 23.13 -64.65 0.56
CA SER A 489 22.31 -63.68 1.34
C SER A 489 21.44 -62.85 0.38
N GLY A 490 20.46 -63.52 -0.23
CA GLY A 490 19.43 -62.87 -1.04
C GLY A 490 18.47 -62.07 -0.17
N GLY A 491 18.78 -60.82 0.08
CA GLY A 491 17.80 -59.79 0.40
C GLY A 491 17.29 -59.21 -0.91
N HIS A 492 15.98 -59.26 -1.15
CA HIS A 492 15.35 -58.54 -2.26
C HIS A 492 15.69 -57.05 -2.13
N SER A 493 16.66 -56.55 -2.92
CA SER A 493 16.97 -55.12 -2.95
C SER A 493 15.91 -54.41 -3.77
N VAL A 494 14.85 -53.95 -3.09
CA VAL A 494 14.00 -52.89 -3.62
C VAL A 494 14.89 -51.65 -3.73
N SER A 495 15.42 -51.38 -4.92
CA SER A 495 16.15 -50.14 -5.20
C SER A 495 15.14 -49.00 -5.18
N MET A 496 14.90 -48.43 -4.00
CA MET A 496 14.05 -47.25 -3.84
C MET A 496 14.71 -46.07 -4.56
N PRO A 497 13.99 -45.36 -5.44
CA PRO A 497 14.48 -44.11 -6.01
C PRO A 497 14.90 -43.14 -4.89
N THR A 498 16.08 -42.55 -5.00
CA THR A 498 16.61 -41.61 -4.02
C THR A 498 16.44 -40.16 -4.49
N MET A 499 16.33 -39.22 -3.55
CA MET A 499 16.16 -37.80 -3.85
C MET A 499 16.93 -36.90 -2.87
N PRO A 500 17.34 -35.68 -3.27
CA PRO A 500 17.89 -34.71 -2.34
C PRO A 500 16.89 -34.35 -1.24
N GLY A 501 17.31 -34.33 0.02
CA GLY A 501 16.46 -33.96 1.16
C GLY A 501 15.89 -32.54 1.06
N SER A 502 16.62 -31.61 0.45
CA SER A 502 16.14 -30.25 0.17
C SER A 502 15.03 -30.21 -0.88
N ALA A 503 15.09 -31.07 -1.90
CA ALA A 503 14.03 -31.21 -2.89
C ALA A 503 12.75 -31.80 -2.28
N PHE A 504 12.91 -32.75 -1.35
CA PHE A 504 11.81 -33.29 -0.55
C PHE A 504 11.13 -32.20 0.29
N ALA A 505 11.91 -31.46 1.08
CA ALA A 505 11.40 -30.36 1.90
C ALA A 505 10.71 -29.27 1.06
N ALA A 506 11.31 -28.86 -0.06
CA ALA A 506 10.75 -27.83 -0.95
C ALA A 506 9.42 -28.27 -1.59
N SER A 507 9.32 -29.52 -2.01
CA SER A 507 8.11 -30.08 -2.64
C SER A 507 6.95 -30.19 -1.64
N VAL A 508 7.25 -30.59 -0.40
CA VAL A 508 6.29 -30.62 0.70
C VAL A 508 5.78 -29.22 1.07
N VAL A 509 6.66 -28.22 1.16
CA VAL A 509 6.27 -26.82 1.43
C VAL A 509 5.48 -26.22 0.26
N GLY A 510 5.92 -26.48 -0.97
CA GLY A 510 5.23 -26.05 -2.19
C GLY A 510 3.80 -26.60 -2.30
N SER A 511 3.55 -27.79 -1.77
CA SER A 511 2.22 -28.42 -1.78
C SER A 511 1.15 -27.60 -1.02
N VAL A 512 1.53 -26.98 0.10
CA VAL A 512 0.62 -26.16 0.93
C VAL A 512 0.30 -24.85 0.21
N SER A 513 1.34 -24.19 -0.32
CA SER A 513 1.22 -22.95 -1.07
C SER A 513 0.37 -23.09 -2.35
N ASN A 514 0.58 -24.17 -3.11
CA ASN A 514 -0.14 -24.43 -4.36
C ASN A 514 -1.62 -24.76 -4.12
N PHE A 515 -1.95 -25.49 -3.05
CA PHE A 515 -3.34 -25.74 -2.67
C PHE A 515 -4.06 -24.42 -2.31
N SER A 516 -3.39 -23.56 -1.53
CA SER A 516 -3.93 -22.28 -1.06
C SER A 516 -4.24 -21.29 -2.19
N SER A 517 -3.33 -21.17 -3.15
CA SER A 517 -3.42 -20.18 -4.24
C SER A 517 -4.35 -20.62 -5.38
N LYS A 518 -4.36 -21.91 -5.77
CA LYS A 518 -5.00 -22.37 -7.02
C LYS A 518 -6.31 -23.12 -6.82
N VAL A 519 -6.48 -23.87 -5.71
CA VAL A 519 -7.71 -24.64 -5.46
C VAL A 519 -8.80 -23.77 -4.82
N MET A 520 -8.42 -22.82 -3.96
CA MET A 520 -9.39 -22.01 -3.19
C MET A 520 -9.75 -20.66 -3.84
N GLY A 521 -8.93 -20.14 -4.75
CA GLY A 521 -9.23 -18.93 -5.56
C GLY A 521 -9.58 -17.69 -4.75
N GLY A 522 -8.82 -17.42 -3.67
CA GLY A 522 -9.03 -16.31 -2.73
C GLY A 522 -9.57 -16.76 -1.37
N LEU A 523 -8.75 -16.58 -0.33
CA LEU A 523 -8.99 -17.06 1.04
C LEU A 523 -10.22 -16.42 1.73
N SER A 524 -10.58 -15.19 1.39
CA SER A 524 -11.62 -14.42 2.09
C SER A 524 -13.03 -14.97 1.85
N GLY A 525 -13.39 -15.27 0.59
CA GLY A 525 -14.73 -15.78 0.24
C GLY A 525 -14.95 -17.24 0.65
N PHE A 526 -13.90 -18.08 0.57
CA PHE A 526 -13.99 -19.48 0.98
C PHE A 526 -14.20 -19.63 2.49
N THR A 527 -13.36 -18.93 3.28
CA THR A 527 -13.39 -18.97 4.74
C THR A 527 -14.70 -18.41 5.28
N SER A 528 -15.19 -17.30 4.72
CA SER A 528 -16.46 -16.68 5.13
C SER A 528 -17.65 -17.62 4.94
N GLY A 529 -17.68 -18.42 3.86
CA GLY A 529 -18.73 -19.41 3.63
C GLY A 529 -18.77 -20.53 4.67
N VAL A 530 -17.60 -20.96 5.16
CA VAL A 530 -17.50 -21.97 6.22
C VAL A 530 -17.83 -21.37 7.59
N THR A 531 -17.27 -20.20 7.92
CA THR A 531 -17.47 -19.55 9.23
C THR A 531 -18.90 -19.08 9.44
N ASN A 532 -19.60 -18.64 8.40
CA ASN A 532 -21.01 -18.25 8.50
C ASN A 532 -21.92 -19.43 8.89
N VAL A 533 -21.53 -20.67 8.58
CA VAL A 533 -22.30 -21.88 8.91
C VAL A 533 -21.88 -22.46 10.25
N THR A 534 -20.58 -22.46 10.57
CA THR A 534 -20.05 -23.06 11.81
C THR A 534 -20.08 -22.11 13.00
N ASN A 535 -20.10 -20.80 12.76
CA ASN A 535 -20.20 -19.76 13.76
C ASN A 535 -21.05 -18.57 13.23
N PRO A 536 -22.37 -18.76 13.07
CA PRO A 536 -23.24 -17.72 12.52
C PRO A 536 -23.22 -16.46 13.41
N PRO A 537 -23.26 -15.25 12.82
CA PRO A 537 -23.41 -14.02 13.58
C PRO A 537 -24.72 -14.06 14.40
N PRO A 538 -24.76 -13.43 15.60
CA PRO A 538 -25.97 -13.40 16.39
C PRO A 538 -27.11 -12.79 15.58
N PRO A 539 -28.35 -13.32 15.68
CA PRO A 539 -29.48 -12.75 14.98
C PRO A 539 -29.64 -11.28 15.40
N PRO A 540 -29.96 -10.37 14.47
CA PRO A 540 -30.14 -8.96 14.80
C PRO A 540 -31.19 -8.83 15.91
N SER A 541 -30.86 -8.07 16.95
CA SER A 541 -31.73 -7.82 18.09
C SER A 541 -33.02 -7.17 17.60
N THR A 542 -34.14 -7.86 17.76
CA THR A 542 -35.49 -7.32 17.60
C THR A 542 -35.80 -6.40 18.78
N TYR A 543 -35.25 -5.19 18.77
CA TYR A 543 -35.79 -4.08 19.58
C TYR A 543 -36.45 -3.07 18.66
N ARG A 544 -37.78 -3.16 18.59
CA ARG A 544 -38.65 -2.10 18.09
C ARG A 544 -38.72 -1.03 19.18
N SER A 545 -38.27 0.19 18.88
CA SER A 545 -38.74 1.37 19.60
C SER A 545 -39.13 2.44 18.59
N SER A 546 -40.44 2.62 18.49
CA SER A 546 -41.12 3.79 17.94
C SER A 546 -40.82 5.04 18.77
N GLY A 547 -40.61 6.18 18.11
CA GLY A 547 -40.87 7.49 18.71
C GLY A 547 -39.82 8.58 18.47
N GLY A 548 -40.08 9.44 17.47
CA GLY A 548 -40.18 10.89 17.67
C GLY A 548 -38.91 11.73 17.79
N GLY A 549 -38.59 12.45 16.70
CA GLY A 549 -38.41 13.91 16.67
C GLY A 549 -37.23 14.55 17.40
N GLY A 550 -36.32 15.18 16.66
CA GLY A 550 -35.36 16.13 17.22
C GLY A 550 -34.28 16.57 16.23
N SER A 551 -34.44 17.76 15.68
CA SER A 551 -33.49 18.51 14.85
C SER A 551 -32.11 18.68 15.52
N SER A 552 -31.01 18.43 14.79
CA SER A 552 -29.96 19.45 14.53
C SER A 552 -28.73 18.84 13.83
N GLY A 553 -28.29 19.50 12.74
CA GLY A 553 -26.88 19.79 12.47
C GLY A 553 -25.94 18.65 12.07
N GLY A 554 -25.49 18.68 10.80
CA GLY A 554 -24.27 17.97 10.39
C GLY A 554 -24.27 17.53 8.94
N ARG A 555 -24.06 18.48 8.02
CA ARG A 555 -23.86 18.22 6.59
C ARG A 555 -22.49 17.59 6.37
N SER A 556 -22.45 16.48 5.65
CA SER A 556 -21.33 16.13 4.76
C SER A 556 -21.91 15.35 3.58
N CYS A 557 -22.47 16.11 2.63
CA CYS A 557 -22.85 15.60 1.33
C CYS A 557 -21.59 15.19 0.59
N ALA A 558 -21.50 13.89 0.30
CA ALA A 558 -20.74 13.41 -0.84
C ALA A 558 -21.39 13.99 -2.10
N CYS A 559 -20.75 15.00 -2.69
CA CYS A 559 -21.04 15.41 -4.06
C CYS A 559 -20.02 14.76 -4.97
N ALA A 560 -20.44 13.67 -5.61
CA ALA A 560 -19.93 13.31 -6.92
C ALA A 560 -20.41 14.40 -7.89
N CYS A 561 -19.53 15.33 -8.25
CA CYS A 561 -19.73 16.21 -9.39
C CYS A 561 -19.01 15.61 -10.60
N ALA A 562 -19.79 14.90 -11.40
CA ALA A 562 -19.52 14.76 -12.82
C ALA A 562 -19.90 16.09 -13.49
N CYS A 563 -18.92 16.95 -13.73
CA CYS A 563 -19.00 18.03 -14.72
C CYS A 563 -17.68 18.06 -15.47
N ALA A 564 -17.75 17.74 -16.75
CA ALA A 564 -16.69 17.86 -17.72
C ALA A 564 -16.41 19.35 -18.03
N GLY A 565 -15.13 19.68 -18.26
CA GLY A 565 -14.70 20.80 -19.10
C GLY A 565 -14.73 22.21 -18.48
N CYS A 566 -13.83 22.51 -17.54
CA CYS A 566 -13.36 23.88 -17.27
C CYS A 566 -11.90 23.80 -16.79
N ALA A 567 -10.94 24.18 -17.64
CA ALA A 567 -9.52 24.25 -17.27
C ALA A 567 -9.25 25.59 -16.57
N CYS A 568 -8.76 25.55 -15.33
CA CYS A 568 -8.27 26.72 -14.61
C CYS A 568 -6.73 26.67 -14.58
N ALA A 569 -6.07 27.72 -15.04
CA ALA A 569 -4.64 27.93 -14.90
C ALA A 569 -4.37 28.51 -13.49
N CYS A 570 -4.26 27.63 -12.49
CA CYS A 570 -4.01 28.01 -11.10
C CYS A 570 -2.53 27.82 -10.76
N ALA A 571 -1.83 28.91 -10.46
CA ALA A 571 -0.50 28.87 -9.85
C ALA A 571 -0.62 28.41 -8.39
N GLY A 572 -0.26 27.17 -8.03
CA GLY A 572 -0.46 26.62 -6.68
C GLY A 572 0.14 27.46 -5.54
N GLY A 573 -0.37 27.26 -4.31
CA GLY A 573 0.02 28.03 -3.12
C GLY A 573 1.39 27.67 -2.54
N GLY A 574 2.23 28.68 -2.34
CA GLY A 574 3.56 28.63 -1.71
C GLY A 574 3.56 28.67 -0.19
N ARG A 575 4.74 28.39 0.38
CA ARG A 575 5.05 28.63 1.79
C ARG A 575 5.61 30.02 1.98
#